data_AF-A0A3D4CTQ5-F1
#
_entry.id   AF-A0A3D4CTQ5-F1
#
_cell.length_a   1.000
_cell.length_b   1.000
_cell.length_c   1.000
_cell.angle_alpha   90.00
_cell.angle_beta   90.00
_cell.angle_gamma   90.00
#
_symmetry.space_group_name_H-M   'P 1'
#
loop_
_entity.id
_entity.type
_entity.pdbx_description
1 polymer ?
#
loop_
_entity_poly.entity_id
_entity_poly.type
_entity_poly.pdbx_seq_one_letter_code
_entity_poly.pdbx_strand_id
1 'polypeptide(L)' 'MSKHNSLKISGGSTGSRSVLKRFERVKVLKERGQWKKGQSPVGLPKTKPEG' A
#
# COMPACT_ATOMS: atom_id res chain seq x y z
N MET A 1 23.45 9.56 -17.26
CA MET A 1 23.98 8.78 -16.12
C MET A 1 24.96 9.69 -15.40
N SER A 2 24.85 9.94 -14.10
CA SER A 2 25.09 8.95 -13.04
C SER A 2 24.47 9.43 -11.70
N LYS A 3 23.94 8.51 -10.90
CA LYS A 3 23.41 8.74 -9.54
C LYS A 3 24.43 8.16 -8.56
N HIS A 4 25.04 9.01 -7.74
CA HIS A 4 26.22 8.68 -6.93
C HIS A 4 25.97 8.99 -5.44
N ASN A 5 26.55 8.25 -4.50
CA ASN A 5 26.49 6.78 -4.47
C ASN A 5 25.84 6.27 -3.17
N SER A 6 25.34 7.18 -2.33
CA SER A 6 24.65 6.81 -1.10
C SER A 6 23.13 6.78 -1.26
N LEU A 7 22.56 7.44 -2.29
CA LEU A 7 21.13 7.32 -2.67
C LEU A 7 20.18 7.50 -1.47
N LYS A 8 20.62 8.25 -0.46
CA LYS A 8 20.06 8.27 0.89
C LYS A 8 18.74 9.03 0.90
N ILE A 9 17.67 8.31 1.24
CA ILE A 9 16.36 8.85 1.59
C ILE A 9 16.44 9.33 3.04
N SER A 10 16.49 10.64 3.28
CA SER A 10 16.23 11.21 4.61
C SER A 10 14.72 11.43 4.77
N GLY A 11 14.04 10.46 5.37
CA GLY A 11 12.58 10.50 5.58
C GLY A 11 11.83 9.75 4.48
N GLY A 12 11.12 8.69 4.88
CA GLY A 12 10.37 7.82 3.98
C GLY A 12 9.34 8.55 3.11
N SER A 13 8.90 7.89 2.05
CA SER A 13 8.03 8.41 0.99
C SER A 13 6.88 9.30 1.52
N THR A 14 7.01 10.61 1.35
CA THR A 14 5.99 11.63 1.67
C THR A 14 5.00 11.87 0.53
N GLY A 15 5.21 11.26 -0.64
CA GLY A 15 4.30 11.34 -1.78
C GLY A 15 3.13 10.34 -1.71
N SER A 16 2.07 10.62 -2.48
CA SER A 16 0.94 9.69 -2.67
C SER A 16 1.45 8.37 -3.24
N ARG A 17 1.28 7.29 -2.46
CA ARG A 17 1.73 5.95 -2.86
C ARG A 17 0.61 5.27 -3.65
N SER A 18 0.95 4.77 -4.84
CA SER A 18 0.04 3.97 -5.67
C SER A 18 -0.19 2.54 -5.13
N VAL A 19 0.63 2.11 -4.17
CA VAL A 19 0.56 0.81 -3.52
C VAL A 19 0.37 0.99 -2.02
N LEU A 20 -0.79 0.58 -1.55
CA LEU A 20 -1.13 0.53 -0.13
C LEU A 20 -0.46 -0.67 0.57
N LYS A 21 -0.07 -0.47 1.83
CA LYS A 21 0.36 -1.55 2.71
C LYS A 21 -0.79 -2.54 2.88
N ARG A 22 -0.45 -3.80 3.17
CA ARG A 22 -1.43 -4.89 3.27
C ARG A 22 -2.56 -4.59 4.26
N PHE A 23 -2.25 -4.04 5.42
CA PHE A 23 -3.26 -3.68 6.43
C PHE A 23 -4.18 -2.54 5.96
N GLU A 24 -3.65 -1.58 5.19
CA GLU A 24 -4.44 -0.49 4.58
C GLU A 24 -5.42 -1.08 3.56
N ARG A 25 -4.97 -2.03 2.73
CA ARG A 25 -5.84 -2.75 1.78
C ARG A 25 -6.94 -3.53 2.47
N VAL A 26 -6.63 -4.23 3.57
CA VAL A 26 -7.65 -4.95 4.35
C VAL A 26 -8.69 -3.97 4.91
N LYS A 27 -8.28 -2.80 5.41
CA LYS A 27 -9.20 -1.77 5.92
C LYS A 27 -10.12 -1.27 4.80
N VAL A 28 -9.57 -0.93 3.64
CA VAL A 28 -10.35 -0.51 2.45
C VAL A 28 -11.33 -1.60 2.00
N LEU A 29 -10.91 -2.86 1.95
CA LEU A 29 -11.80 -3.97 1.57
C LEU A 29 -12.91 -4.21 2.60
N LYS A 30 -12.66 -3.98 3.89
CA LYS A 30 -13.67 -4.05 4.95
C LYS A 30 -14.69 -2.93 4.81
N GLU A 31 -14.24 -1.70 4.60
CA GLU A 31 -15.11 -0.54 4.37
C GLU A 31 -16.00 -0.74 3.14
N ARG A 32 -15.48 -1.36 2.08
CA ARG A 32 -16.24 -1.71 0.85
C ARG A 32 -17.10 -2.98 0.98
N GLY A 33 -17.08 -3.67 2.12
CA GLY A 33 -17.80 -4.94 2.31
C GLY A 33 -17.30 -6.13 1.47
N GLN A 34 -16.14 -5.99 0.81
CA GLN A 34 -15.54 -7.03 -0.03
C GLN A 34 -14.62 -7.98 0.76
N TRP A 35 -14.32 -7.63 2.01
CA TRP A 35 -13.50 -8.45 2.90
C TRP A 35 -14.34 -9.54 3.59
N LYS A 36 -14.03 -10.81 3.32
CA LYS A 36 -14.67 -11.93 4.01
C LYS A 36 -13.97 -12.24 5.34
N LYS A 37 -14.75 -12.51 6.38
CA LYS A 37 -14.21 -12.93 7.70
C LYS A 37 -13.47 -14.26 7.53
N GLY A 38 -12.21 -14.32 7.98
CA GLY A 38 -11.34 -15.49 7.81
C GLY A 38 -10.58 -15.56 6.47
N GLN A 39 -10.77 -14.60 5.56
CA GLN A 39 -10.00 -14.52 4.33
C GLN A 39 -8.52 -14.24 4.60
N SER A 40 -7.64 -14.86 3.81
CA SER A 40 -6.19 -14.63 3.91
C SER A 40 -5.85 -13.18 3.58
N PRO A 41 -4.95 -12.52 4.33
CA PRO A 41 -4.45 -11.18 4.00
C PRO A 41 -3.45 -11.17 2.85
N VAL A 42 -3.14 -12.33 2.25
CA VAL A 42 -2.23 -12.50 1.10
C VAL A 42 -3.04 -12.64 -0.20
N GLY A 43 -2.49 -12.17 -1.32
CA GLY A 43 -3.16 -12.28 -2.63
C GLY A 43 -4.33 -11.31 -2.84
N LEU A 44 -4.45 -10.26 -2.01
CA LEU A 44 -5.54 -9.29 -2.12
C LEU A 44 -5.47 -8.48 -3.41
N PRO A 45 -6.63 -8.16 -4.03
CA PRO A 45 -6.68 -7.32 -5.21
C PRO A 45 -6.04 -5.96 -4.93
N LYS A 46 -5.54 -5.32 -5.99
CA LYS A 46 -4.95 -3.98 -5.89
C LYS A 46 -6.06 -2.98 -5.57
N THR A 47 -6.08 -2.46 -4.35
CA THR A 47 -6.99 -1.39 -3.96
C THR A 47 -6.30 -0.04 -4.13
N LYS A 48 -7.00 0.91 -4.75
CA LYS A 48 -6.59 2.32 -4.76
C LYS A 48 -6.90 2.93 -3.39
N PRO A 49 -6.05 3.82 -2.86
CA PRO A 49 -6.46 4.70 -1.76
C PRO A 49 -7.70 5.46 -2.20
N GLU A 50 -8.69 5.57 -1.32
CA GLU A 50 -9.74 6.58 -1.47
C GLU A 50 -9.03 7.93 -1.22
N GLY A 51 -8.98 8.76 -2.26
CA GLY A 51 -8.32 10.05 -2.28
C GLY A 51 -9.01 10.94 -3.28
#